data_AF-A0A0B1YJX1-F1
#
_entry.id   AF-A0A0B1YJX1-F1
#
_cell.length_a   1.000
_cell.length_b   1.000
_cell.length_c   1.000
_cell.angle_alpha   90.00
_cell.angle_beta   90.00
_cell.angle_gamma   90.00
#
_symmetry.space_group_name_H-M   'P 1'
#
loop_
_entity.id
_entity.type
_entity.pdbx_description
1 polymer ?
#
loop_
_entity_poly.entity_id
_entity_poly.type
_entity_poly.pdbx_seq_one_letter_code
_entity_poly.pdbx_strand_id
1 'polypeptide(L)'
;MSRLAAFSGFVFAGLVTAMVVVRIMTVFDHNPGCGLDCASPELEAALLTGLATVLMFPILGALLTRGEKLTARRVVVVSAALMIGFILAATCHYVFQLRAHYVAAEKARPIQPDLDFMYMAIAIRDVQAYAAPEAGQSSAASMIPQWQRCAIGGASCEKRPRQVQMLCKIGVVFVRESDWKNFSLIPQENVFGAIPLKSMNLCAPDNRP
;
A
#
# COMPACT_ATOMS: atom_id res chain seq x y z
N MET A 1 31.98 22.34 -32.83
CA MET A 1 30.70 22.74 -32.20
C MET A 1 30.99 23.79 -31.16
N SER A 2 30.29 24.93 -31.17
CA SER A 2 30.52 25.98 -30.16
C SER A 2 30.02 25.51 -28.79
N ARG A 3 30.67 25.97 -27.70
CA ARG A 3 30.23 25.65 -26.33
C ARG A 3 28.82 26.16 -26.04
N LEU A 4 28.44 27.29 -26.66
CA LEU A 4 27.08 27.82 -26.61
C LEU A 4 26.04 26.85 -27.19
N ALA A 5 26.33 26.24 -28.34
CA ALA A 5 25.44 25.24 -28.96
C ALA A 5 25.33 23.95 -28.13
N ALA A 6 26.37 23.59 -27.39
CA ALA A 6 26.29 22.44 -26.47
C ALA A 6 25.48 22.77 -25.22
N PHE A 7 25.67 23.96 -24.67
CA PHE A 7 24.92 24.43 -23.52
C PHE A 7 23.42 24.51 -23.83
N SER A 8 23.04 25.08 -24.99
CA SER A 8 21.64 25.09 -25.42
C SER A 8 21.07 23.68 -25.59
N GLY A 9 21.86 22.74 -26.11
CA GLY A 9 21.48 21.33 -26.21
C GLY A 9 21.21 20.68 -24.84
N PHE A 10 22.06 20.94 -23.84
CA PHE A 10 21.84 20.45 -22.48
C PHE A 10 20.62 21.07 -21.81
N VAL A 11 20.41 22.39 -21.97
CA VAL A 11 19.22 23.07 -21.44
C VAL A 11 17.95 22.50 -22.05
N PHE A 12 17.92 22.30 -23.38
CA PHE A 12 16.76 21.72 -24.06
C PHE A 12 16.48 20.28 -23.58
N ALA A 13 17.52 19.44 -23.47
CA ALA A 13 17.38 18.10 -22.92
C ALA A 13 16.89 18.12 -21.46
N GLY A 14 17.39 19.06 -20.64
CA GLY A 14 16.94 19.27 -19.28
C GLY A 14 15.46 19.64 -19.18
N LEU A 15 14.97 20.53 -20.05
CA LEU A 15 13.55 20.91 -20.12
C LEU A 15 12.66 19.73 -20.49
N VAL A 16 13.02 18.97 -21.53
CA VAL A 16 12.25 17.78 -21.93
C VAL A 16 12.22 16.75 -20.80
N THR A 17 13.36 16.52 -20.15
CA THR A 17 13.45 15.58 -19.02
C THR A 17 12.63 16.05 -17.83
N ALA A 18 12.69 17.35 -17.50
CA ALA A 18 11.90 17.93 -16.42
C ALA A 18 10.40 17.75 -16.66
N MET A 19 9.90 17.94 -17.89
CA MET A 19 8.50 17.67 -18.21
C MET A 19 8.11 16.22 -17.93
N VAL A 20 8.96 15.25 -18.31
CA VAL A 20 8.72 13.82 -18.07
C VAL A 20 8.77 13.49 -16.58
N VAL A 21 9.78 14.00 -15.85
CA VAL A 21 9.93 13.77 -14.40
C VAL A 21 8.73 14.34 -13.64
N VAL A 22 8.33 15.58 -13.92
CA VAL A 22 7.15 16.20 -13.31
C VAL A 22 5.91 15.35 -13.58
N ARG A 23 5.69 14.93 -14.83
CA ARG A 23 4.56 14.05 -15.19
C ARG A 23 4.55 12.74 -14.42
N ILE A 24 5.70 12.11 -14.22
CA ILE A 24 5.81 10.84 -13.46
C ILE A 24 5.49 11.08 -11.97
N MET A 25 6.01 12.16 -11.40
CA MET A 25 5.83 12.46 -9.97
C MET A 25 4.41 12.92 -9.64
N THR A 26 3.70 13.57 -10.56
CA THR A 26 2.32 14.03 -10.33
C THR A 26 1.24 13.00 -10.65
N VAL A 27 1.58 11.76 -11.03
CA VAL A 27 0.57 10.72 -11.33
C VAL A 27 -0.36 10.46 -10.13
N PHE A 28 0.17 10.51 -8.90
CA PHE A 28 -0.60 10.30 -7.68
C PHE A 28 -1.16 11.57 -7.06
N ASP A 29 -0.94 12.74 -7.69
CA ASP A 29 -1.53 14.00 -7.27
C ASP A 29 -2.99 14.07 -7.75
N HIS A 30 -3.80 13.14 -7.25
CA HIS A 30 -5.24 13.21 -7.32
C HIS A 30 -5.69 13.56 -5.91
N ASN A 31 -6.16 14.80 -5.74
CA ASN A 31 -6.79 15.29 -4.52
C ASN A 31 -8.31 15.25 -4.72
N PRO A 32 -8.97 14.07 -4.70
CA PRO A 32 -10.40 13.96 -4.98
C PRO A 32 -11.18 14.53 -3.80
N GLY A 33 -11.40 15.86 -3.79
CA GLY A 33 -12.22 16.53 -2.79
C GLY A 33 -11.72 17.91 -2.36
N CYS A 34 -10.48 18.26 -2.69
CA CYS A 34 -9.91 19.57 -2.41
C CYS A 34 -9.80 20.31 -3.74
N GLY A 35 -10.49 21.46 -3.89
CA GLY A 35 -10.36 22.31 -5.06
C GLY A 35 -8.95 22.89 -5.21
N LEU A 36 -8.80 23.90 -6.08
CA LEU A 36 -7.53 24.62 -6.35
C LEU A 36 -6.80 25.19 -5.11
N ASP A 37 -7.45 25.20 -3.94
CA ASP A 37 -6.95 25.82 -2.71
C ASP A 37 -6.09 24.92 -1.82
N CYS A 38 -5.96 23.62 -2.13
CA CYS A 38 -5.12 22.72 -1.35
C CYS A 38 -3.75 22.58 -2.02
N ALA A 39 -2.74 23.26 -1.46
CA ALA A 39 -1.34 23.08 -1.87
C ALA A 39 -0.96 21.60 -1.70
N SER A 40 -0.77 20.87 -2.80
CA SER A 40 -0.33 19.48 -2.73
C SER A 40 1.20 19.46 -2.55
N PRO A 41 1.72 18.88 -1.46
CA PRO A 41 3.16 18.78 -1.24
C PRO A 41 3.85 17.98 -2.35
N GLU A 42 3.11 17.08 -3.02
CA GLU A 42 3.58 16.30 -4.16
C GLU A 42 3.79 17.15 -5.42
N LEU A 43 2.91 18.12 -5.71
CA LEU A 43 3.09 19.05 -6.82
C LEU A 43 4.27 19.99 -6.57
N GLU A 44 4.41 20.50 -5.35
CA GLU A 44 5.55 21.35 -4.97
C GLU A 44 6.86 20.58 -5.14
N ALA A 45 6.94 19.35 -4.63
CA ALA A 45 8.10 18.48 -4.79
C ALA A 45 8.40 18.18 -6.26
N ALA A 46 7.37 17.89 -7.07
CA ALA A 46 7.52 17.65 -8.51
C ALA A 46 8.07 18.89 -9.24
N LEU A 47 7.54 20.08 -8.96
CA LEU A 47 7.99 21.34 -9.57
C LEU A 47 9.42 21.69 -9.17
N LEU A 48 9.78 21.55 -7.89
CA LEU A 48 11.14 21.75 -7.40
C LEU A 48 12.13 20.76 -8.04
N THR A 49 11.73 19.49 -8.18
CA THR A 49 12.54 18.46 -8.83
C THR A 49 12.70 18.74 -10.33
N GLY A 50 11.64 19.22 -10.99
CA GLY A 50 11.68 19.68 -12.38
C GLY A 50 12.67 20.84 -12.56
N LEU A 51 12.58 21.87 -11.71
CA LEU A 51 13.50 23.00 -11.72
C LEU A 51 14.95 22.56 -11.49
N ALA A 52 15.19 21.71 -10.50
CA ALA A 52 16.50 21.14 -10.23
C ALA A 52 17.04 20.37 -11.44
N THR A 53 16.20 19.62 -12.16
CA THR A 53 16.59 18.88 -13.37
C THR A 53 17.06 19.84 -14.48
N VAL A 54 16.32 20.93 -14.72
CA VAL A 54 16.70 21.94 -15.72
C VAL A 54 18.05 22.59 -15.40
N LEU A 55 18.34 22.84 -14.12
CA LEU A 55 19.59 23.45 -13.67
C LEU A 55 20.77 22.47 -13.68
N MET A 56 20.55 21.22 -13.29
CA MET A 56 21.59 20.21 -13.18
C MET A 56 22.09 19.71 -14.53
N PHE A 57 21.24 19.66 -15.56
CA PHE A 57 21.62 19.24 -16.91
C PHE A 57 22.79 20.03 -17.52
N PRO A 58 22.76 21.37 -17.59
CA PRO A 58 23.88 22.14 -18.13
C PRO A 58 25.14 22.03 -17.26
N ILE A 59 25.00 21.96 -15.92
CA ILE A 59 26.13 21.84 -15.00
C ILE A 59 26.84 20.49 -15.18
N LEU A 60 26.09 19.39 -15.06
CA LEU A 60 26.61 18.03 -15.24
C LEU A 60 27.08 17.80 -16.67
N GLY A 61 26.33 18.30 -17.66
CA GLY A 61 26.70 18.23 -19.07
C GLY A 61 28.05 18.91 -19.33
N ALA A 62 28.27 20.11 -18.79
CA ALA A 62 29.54 20.82 -18.91
C ALA A 62 30.69 20.09 -18.21
N LEU A 63 30.45 19.51 -17.03
CA LEU A 63 31.46 18.74 -16.29
C LEU A 63 31.84 17.45 -17.03
N LEU A 64 30.85 16.69 -17.50
CA LEU A 64 31.04 15.40 -18.19
C LEU A 64 31.60 15.56 -19.62
N THR A 65 31.44 16.73 -20.22
CA THR A 65 32.01 17.05 -21.54
C THR A 65 33.28 17.89 -21.50
N ARG A 66 33.86 18.11 -20.30
CA ARG A 66 35.13 18.83 -20.14
C ARG A 66 36.25 18.09 -20.91
N GLY A 67 36.97 18.84 -21.75
CA GLY A 67 38.03 18.32 -22.62
C GLY A 67 38.29 19.20 -23.84
N GLU A 68 39.39 18.95 -24.55
CA GLU A 68 39.87 19.81 -25.65
C GLU A 68 38.97 19.77 -26.90
N LYS A 69 38.30 18.64 -27.17
CA LYS A 69 37.44 18.49 -28.36
C LYS A 69 36.01 18.12 -27.97
N LEU A 70 35.13 19.11 -28.02
CA LEU A 70 33.69 18.95 -27.86
C LEU A 70 33.06 18.53 -29.21
N THR A 71 32.54 17.31 -29.27
CA THR A 71 31.86 16.77 -30.46
C THR A 71 30.35 16.65 -30.20
N ALA A 72 29.54 16.82 -31.26
CA ALA A 72 28.09 16.65 -31.16
C ALA A 72 27.71 15.25 -30.65
N ARG A 73 28.45 14.21 -31.07
CA ARG A 73 28.27 12.84 -30.57
C ARG A 73 28.43 12.75 -29.06
N ARG A 74 29.44 13.40 -28.48
CA ARG A 74 29.66 13.39 -27.01
C ARG A 74 28.53 14.10 -26.27
N VAL A 75 28.06 15.24 -26.80
CA VAL A 75 26.90 15.95 -26.23
C VAL A 75 25.65 15.07 -26.25
N VAL A 76 25.34 14.43 -27.37
CA VAL A 76 24.18 13.54 -27.50
C VAL A 76 24.26 12.35 -26.52
N VAL A 77 25.41 11.69 -26.43
CA VAL A 77 25.60 10.55 -25.51
C VAL A 77 25.46 10.97 -24.05
N VAL A 78 26.07 12.09 -23.65
CA VAL A 78 25.98 12.60 -22.28
C VAL A 78 24.55 13.03 -21.96
N SER A 79 23.87 13.73 -22.88
CA SER A 79 22.46 14.09 -22.70
C SER A 79 21.60 12.84 -22.54
N ALA A 80 21.73 11.84 -23.41
CA ALA A 80 20.97 10.60 -23.31
C ALA A 80 21.21 9.87 -21.97
N ALA A 81 22.46 9.78 -21.53
CA ALA A 81 22.81 9.17 -20.24
C ALA A 81 22.17 9.92 -19.06
N LEU A 82 22.21 11.26 -19.08
CA LEU A 82 21.55 12.08 -18.07
C LEU A 82 20.03 11.88 -18.09
N MET A 83 19.39 11.92 -19.28
CA MET A 83 17.94 11.69 -19.42
C MET A 83 17.53 10.34 -18.81
N ILE A 84 18.25 9.26 -19.17
CA ILE A 84 17.99 7.92 -18.63
C ILE A 84 18.15 7.90 -17.11
N GLY A 85 19.21 8.52 -16.57
CA GLY A 85 19.46 8.58 -15.13
C GLY A 85 18.36 9.29 -14.35
N PHE A 86 17.92 10.46 -14.81
CA PHE A 86 16.85 11.23 -14.16
C PHE A 86 15.49 10.53 -14.28
N ILE A 87 15.15 9.96 -15.44
CA ILE A 87 13.91 9.20 -15.62
C ILE A 87 13.89 7.95 -14.74
N LEU A 88 15.02 7.24 -14.62
CA LEU A 88 15.14 6.09 -13.73
C LEU A 88 14.94 6.49 -12.27
N ALA A 89 15.57 7.59 -11.82
CA ALA A 89 15.39 8.10 -10.47
C ALA A 89 13.92 8.47 -10.18
N ALA A 90 13.26 9.16 -11.11
CA ALA A 90 11.83 9.50 -10.99
C ALA A 90 10.94 8.25 -10.97
N THR A 91 11.27 7.24 -11.77
CA THR A 91 10.53 5.97 -11.82
C THR A 91 10.71 5.18 -10.51
N CYS A 92 11.93 5.13 -9.96
CA CYS A 92 12.18 4.53 -8.66
C CYS A 92 11.33 5.22 -7.58
N HIS A 93 11.33 6.56 -7.55
CA HIS A 93 10.50 7.34 -6.64
C HIS A 93 9.00 7.01 -6.78
N TYR A 94 8.51 6.97 -8.01
CA TYR A 94 7.13 6.57 -8.33
C TYR A 94 6.80 5.17 -7.78
N VAL A 95 7.67 4.17 -7.99
CA VAL A 95 7.45 2.81 -7.49
C VAL A 95 7.42 2.77 -5.96
N PHE A 96 8.27 3.55 -5.28
CA PHE A 96 8.24 3.65 -3.82
C PHE A 96 6.93 4.26 -3.31
N GLN A 97 6.47 5.35 -3.92
CA GLN A 97 5.17 5.95 -3.56
C GLN A 97 4.01 5.01 -3.85
N LEU A 98 4.00 4.37 -5.02
CA LEU A 98 2.98 3.40 -5.39
C LEU A 98 2.93 2.25 -4.38
N ARG A 99 4.08 1.73 -3.96
CA ARG A 99 4.15 0.69 -2.92
C ARG A 99 3.60 1.20 -1.59
N ALA A 100 3.92 2.42 -1.18
CA ALA A 100 3.38 3.01 0.05
C ALA A 100 1.85 3.13 -0.02
N HIS A 101 1.30 3.60 -1.15
CA HIS A 101 -0.13 3.65 -1.39
C HIS A 101 -0.79 2.26 -1.36
N TYR A 102 -0.21 1.26 -2.04
CA TYR A 102 -0.74 -0.10 -2.00
C TYR A 102 -0.68 -0.70 -0.59
N VAL A 103 0.40 -0.48 0.17
CA VAL A 103 0.49 -0.95 1.56
C VAL A 103 -0.57 -0.28 2.43
N ALA A 104 -0.81 1.02 2.25
CA ALA A 104 -1.86 1.74 2.97
C ALA A 104 -3.25 1.24 2.57
N ALA A 105 -3.50 1.01 1.28
CA ALA A 105 -4.76 0.50 0.75
C ALA A 105 -5.02 -0.94 1.21
N GLU A 106 -4.02 -1.81 1.19
CA GLU A 106 -4.14 -3.20 1.67
C GLU A 106 -4.37 -3.21 3.19
N LYS A 107 -3.68 -2.33 3.93
CA LYS A 107 -3.99 -2.08 5.35
C LYS A 107 -5.39 -1.48 5.55
N ALA A 108 -6.03 -0.87 4.57
CA ALA A 108 -7.40 -0.38 4.68
C ALA A 108 -8.43 -1.42 4.20
N ARG A 109 -7.98 -2.44 3.45
CA ARG A 109 -8.86 -3.43 2.83
C ARG A 109 -9.65 -4.18 3.91
N PRO A 110 -10.99 -4.25 3.77
CA PRO A 110 -11.80 -5.06 4.68
C PRO A 110 -11.50 -6.54 4.47
N ILE A 111 -11.57 -7.31 5.56
CA ILE A 111 -11.57 -8.78 5.47
C ILE A 111 -12.79 -9.20 4.64
N GLN A 112 -12.55 -10.04 3.64
CA GLN A 112 -13.59 -10.68 2.86
C GLN A 112 -13.72 -12.12 3.32
N PRO A 113 -14.94 -12.62 3.55
CA PRO A 113 -15.12 -14.02 3.88
C PRO A 113 -14.96 -14.87 2.61
N ASP A 114 -14.54 -16.11 2.81
CA ASP A 114 -14.40 -17.13 1.78
C ASP A 114 -15.01 -18.45 2.27
N LEU A 115 -14.87 -19.53 1.49
CA LEU A 115 -15.46 -20.82 1.82
C LEU A 115 -14.87 -21.44 3.11
N ASP A 116 -13.65 -21.06 3.50
CA ASP A 116 -13.02 -21.50 4.73
C ASP A 116 -13.45 -20.62 5.93
N PHE A 117 -13.84 -19.36 5.66
CA PHE A 117 -14.29 -18.37 6.63
C PHE A 117 -15.63 -17.74 6.22
N MET A 118 -16.71 -18.50 6.29
CA MET A 118 -17.99 -18.14 5.66
C MET A 118 -18.76 -16.99 6.32
N TYR A 119 -18.59 -16.75 7.63
CA TYR A 119 -19.47 -15.84 8.38
C TYR A 119 -18.75 -14.59 8.86
N MET A 120 -19.30 -13.41 8.61
CA MET A 120 -18.70 -12.16 9.05
C MET A 120 -19.16 -11.78 10.46
N ALA A 121 -18.21 -11.28 11.24
CA ALA A 121 -18.46 -10.70 12.54
C ALA A 121 -17.59 -9.45 12.77
N ILE A 122 -18.00 -8.61 13.70
CA ILE A 122 -17.27 -7.42 14.12
C ILE A 122 -17.07 -7.44 15.63
N ALA A 123 -15.84 -7.17 16.07
CA ALA A 123 -15.54 -7.03 17.49
C ALA A 123 -16.24 -5.77 18.04
N ILE A 124 -17.03 -5.91 19.11
CA ILE A 124 -17.68 -4.78 19.79
C ILE A 124 -16.86 -4.26 20.98
N ARG A 125 -15.78 -4.97 21.33
CA ARG A 125 -14.76 -4.59 22.32
C ARG A 125 -13.41 -5.14 21.87
N ASP A 126 -12.33 -4.72 22.52
CA ASP A 126 -11.04 -5.37 22.35
C ASP A 126 -11.10 -6.82 22.82
N VAL A 127 -10.59 -7.74 22.00
CA VAL A 127 -10.60 -9.18 22.25
C VAL A 127 -9.21 -9.76 22.16
N GLN A 128 -8.83 -10.56 23.15
CA GLN A 128 -7.57 -11.32 23.09
C GLN A 128 -7.68 -12.46 22.07
N ALA A 129 -6.81 -12.42 21.06
CA ALA A 129 -6.60 -13.51 20.12
C ALA A 129 -5.42 -14.39 20.56
N TYR A 130 -5.53 -15.67 20.23
CA TYR A 130 -4.56 -16.70 20.53
C TYR A 130 -4.01 -17.32 19.24
N ALA A 131 -2.76 -17.79 19.31
CA ALA A 131 -2.16 -18.57 18.23
C ALA A 131 -2.81 -19.96 18.14
N ALA A 132 -2.58 -20.64 17.02
CA ALA A 132 -2.97 -22.04 16.89
C ALA A 132 -2.42 -22.85 18.09
N PRO A 133 -3.23 -23.70 18.72
CA PRO A 133 -2.77 -24.49 19.86
C PRO A 133 -1.76 -25.54 19.38
N GLU A 134 -0.47 -25.24 19.46
CA GLU A 134 0.58 -26.25 19.43
C GLU A 134 0.60 -26.96 20.79
N ALA A 135 0.48 -28.29 20.78
CA ALA A 135 0.57 -29.14 21.97
C ALA A 135 -0.32 -28.74 23.18
N GLY A 136 -1.49 -28.13 22.94
CA GLY A 136 -2.48 -27.84 23.98
C GLY A 136 -2.23 -26.57 24.80
N GLN A 137 -1.22 -25.75 24.47
CA GLN A 137 -1.03 -24.43 25.06
C GLN A 137 -1.31 -23.33 24.03
N SER A 138 -2.39 -22.58 24.24
CA SER A 138 -2.70 -21.39 23.46
C SER A 138 -1.92 -20.20 24.02
N SER A 139 -0.86 -19.78 23.34
CA SER A 139 -0.18 -18.52 23.64
C SER A 139 -1.01 -17.34 23.15
N ALA A 140 -1.01 -16.24 23.92
CA ALA A 140 -1.60 -14.99 23.48
C ALA A 140 -0.82 -14.49 22.26
N ALA A 141 -1.51 -14.35 21.13
CA ALA A 141 -0.86 -13.93 19.88
C ALA A 141 -0.94 -12.42 19.71
N SER A 142 -2.11 -11.83 19.96
CA SER A 142 -2.41 -10.46 19.53
C SER A 142 -3.75 -9.98 20.10
N MET A 143 -3.99 -8.67 20.05
CA MET A 143 -5.29 -8.09 20.36
C MET A 143 -6.07 -7.82 19.07
N ILE A 144 -7.34 -8.21 19.03
CA ILE A 144 -8.30 -7.79 18.03
C ILE A 144 -8.94 -6.49 18.55
N PRO A 145 -8.71 -5.33 17.91
CA PRO A 145 -9.28 -4.07 18.37
C PRO A 145 -10.79 -4.00 18.14
N GLN A 146 -11.46 -3.20 18.96
CA GLN A 146 -12.87 -2.83 18.78
C GLN A 146 -13.13 -2.33 17.35
N TRP A 147 -14.29 -2.69 16.80
CA TRP A 147 -14.75 -2.39 15.44
C TRP A 147 -13.97 -3.06 14.31
N GLN A 148 -13.05 -3.97 14.62
CA GLN A 148 -12.42 -4.80 13.60
C GLN A 148 -13.38 -5.90 13.13
N ARG A 149 -13.55 -5.98 11.81
CA ARG A 149 -14.26 -7.08 11.14
C ARG A 149 -13.34 -8.29 11.03
N CYS A 150 -13.90 -9.47 11.28
CA CYS A 150 -13.25 -10.76 11.10
C CYS A 150 -14.24 -11.75 10.49
N ALA A 151 -13.74 -12.66 9.67
CA ALA A 151 -14.51 -13.77 9.14
C ALA A 151 -14.33 -15.01 10.03
N ILE A 152 -15.39 -15.79 10.24
CA ILE A 152 -15.45 -16.96 11.10
C ILE A 152 -15.41 -18.20 10.21
N GLY A 153 -14.49 -19.10 10.50
CA GLY A 153 -14.39 -20.39 9.82
C GLY A 153 -15.13 -21.48 10.57
N GLY A 154 -14.50 -22.02 11.63
CA GLY A 154 -15.05 -23.12 12.40
C GLY A 154 -14.84 -22.97 13.90
N ALA A 155 -15.81 -23.45 14.69
CA ALA A 155 -15.71 -23.55 16.13
C ALA A 155 -15.34 -24.98 16.56
N SER A 156 -14.28 -25.12 17.34
CA SER A 156 -13.89 -26.37 18.00
C SER A 156 -14.71 -26.54 19.30
N CYS A 157 -15.92 -27.10 19.17
CA CYS A 157 -16.86 -27.26 20.29
C CYS A 157 -16.51 -28.39 21.27
N GLU A 158 -15.70 -29.34 20.83
CA GLU A 158 -15.28 -30.50 21.62
C GLU A 158 -14.02 -30.23 22.47
N LYS A 159 -13.20 -29.24 22.05
CA LYS A 159 -11.98 -28.86 22.78
C LYS A 159 -12.33 -27.99 23.99
N ARG A 160 -11.52 -28.12 25.06
CA ARG A 160 -11.58 -27.24 26.24
C ARG A 160 -10.23 -26.51 26.41
N PRO A 161 -10.20 -25.16 26.42
CA PRO A 161 -11.33 -24.26 26.19
C PRO A 161 -11.87 -24.36 24.75
N ARG A 162 -13.17 -24.14 24.56
CA ARG A 162 -13.75 -24.04 23.23
C ARG A 162 -13.21 -22.80 22.54
N GLN A 163 -12.90 -22.93 21.26
CA GLN A 163 -12.27 -21.87 20.47
C GLN A 163 -12.90 -21.81 19.08
N VAL A 164 -12.93 -20.62 18.52
CA VAL A 164 -13.30 -20.38 17.13
C VAL A 164 -12.09 -19.89 16.37
N GLN A 165 -11.91 -20.41 15.17
CA GLN A 165 -10.95 -19.92 14.21
C GLN A 165 -11.55 -18.75 13.42
N MET A 166 -10.88 -17.61 13.43
CA MET A 166 -11.30 -16.41 12.72
C MET A 166 -10.17 -15.87 11.85
N LEU A 167 -10.50 -15.41 10.65
CA LEU A 167 -9.62 -14.62 9.80
C LEU A 167 -9.87 -13.15 10.12
N CYS A 168 -8.86 -12.51 10.70
CA CYS A 168 -8.87 -11.10 11.07
C CYS A 168 -7.79 -10.36 10.28
N LYS A 169 -7.73 -9.03 10.42
CA LYS A 169 -6.72 -8.17 9.76
C LYS A 169 -5.27 -8.54 10.10
N ILE A 170 -5.09 -9.16 11.26
CA ILE A 170 -3.82 -9.66 11.81
C ILE A 170 -3.51 -11.10 11.35
N GLY A 171 -4.35 -11.67 10.49
CA GLY A 171 -4.27 -13.05 10.03
C GLY A 171 -5.26 -13.99 10.73
N VAL A 172 -5.01 -15.29 10.62
CA VAL A 172 -5.81 -16.34 11.23
C VAL A 172 -5.50 -16.42 12.72
N VAL A 173 -6.54 -16.31 13.54
CA VAL A 173 -6.46 -16.28 15.00
C VAL A 173 -7.51 -17.17 15.64
N PHE A 174 -7.29 -17.52 16.90
CA PHE A 174 -8.22 -18.31 17.70
C PHE A 174 -8.80 -17.46 18.83
N VAL A 175 -10.12 -17.49 18.99
CA VAL A 175 -10.83 -16.75 20.03
C VAL A 175 -11.56 -17.73 20.94
N ARG A 176 -11.41 -17.56 22.26
CA ARG A 176 -12.04 -18.42 23.26
C ARG A 176 -13.53 -18.12 23.39
N GLU A 177 -14.29 -19.15 23.79
CA GLU A 177 -15.74 -19.05 24.01
C GLU A 177 -16.16 -17.94 24.97
N SER A 178 -15.34 -17.65 26.00
CA SER A 178 -15.55 -16.54 26.94
C SER A 178 -15.71 -15.19 26.24
N ASP A 179 -15.10 -15.03 25.07
CA ASP A 179 -14.97 -13.78 24.35
C ASP A 179 -15.86 -13.70 23.11
N TRP A 180 -16.57 -14.76 22.75
CA TRP A 180 -17.46 -14.75 21.58
C TRP A 180 -18.58 -13.72 21.69
N LYS A 181 -19.09 -13.49 22.91
CA LYS A 181 -20.08 -12.44 23.21
C LYS A 181 -19.59 -11.01 22.92
N ASN A 182 -18.28 -10.82 22.75
CA ASN A 182 -17.67 -9.55 22.40
C ASN A 182 -17.61 -9.33 20.88
N PHE A 183 -18.34 -10.14 20.10
CA PHE A 183 -18.55 -9.93 18.67
C PHE A 183 -20.04 -9.79 18.35
N SER A 184 -20.32 -9.07 17.27
CA SER A 184 -21.63 -9.04 16.62
C SER A 184 -21.52 -9.63 15.22
N LEU A 185 -22.48 -10.46 14.84
CA LEU A 185 -22.55 -11.01 13.48
C LEU A 185 -22.93 -9.92 12.48
N ILE A 186 -22.46 -10.04 11.23
CA ILE A 186 -22.85 -9.18 10.10
C ILE A 186 -23.34 -10.07 8.95
N PRO A 187 -24.58 -10.61 9.02
CA PRO A 187 -25.07 -11.59 8.05
C PRO A 187 -25.07 -11.12 6.59
N GLN A 188 -25.26 -9.82 6.36
CA GLN A 188 -25.29 -9.21 5.03
C GLN A 188 -23.93 -9.30 4.31
N GLU A 189 -22.86 -9.56 5.04
CA GLU A 189 -21.50 -9.64 4.53
C GLU A 189 -20.99 -11.08 4.45
N ASN A 190 -21.79 -12.09 4.82
CA ASN A 190 -21.40 -13.50 4.70
C ASN A 190 -21.11 -13.90 3.25
N VAL A 191 -20.43 -15.03 3.07
CA VAL A 191 -20.32 -15.65 1.74
C VAL A 191 -21.71 -15.90 1.15
N PHE A 192 -21.84 -15.65 -0.14
CA PHE A 192 -23.07 -15.91 -0.87
C PHE A 192 -23.50 -17.38 -0.72
N GLY A 193 -24.74 -17.59 -0.24
CA GLY A 193 -25.30 -18.92 0.00
C GLY A 193 -25.06 -19.49 1.40
N ALA A 194 -24.30 -18.81 2.27
CA ALA A 194 -24.14 -19.22 3.65
C ALA A 194 -25.44 -19.03 4.45
N ILE A 195 -25.87 -20.04 5.20
CA ILE A 195 -27.02 -19.96 6.12
C ILE A 195 -26.58 -19.13 7.34
N PRO A 196 -27.14 -17.94 7.58
CA PRO A 196 -26.65 -17.08 8.65
C PRO A 196 -26.70 -17.75 10.02
N LEU A 197 -25.60 -17.60 10.78
CA LEU A 197 -25.59 -17.93 12.20
C LEU A 197 -26.62 -17.05 12.94
N LYS A 198 -27.31 -17.64 13.92
CA LYS A 198 -28.28 -16.93 14.76
C LYS A 198 -27.63 -16.16 15.89
N SER A 199 -26.48 -16.64 16.38
CA SER A 199 -25.78 -16.01 17.50
C SER A 199 -24.29 -16.31 17.50
N MET A 200 -23.53 -15.54 18.27
CA MET A 200 -22.12 -15.83 18.58
C MET A 200 -21.94 -17.03 19.54
N ASN A 201 -23.01 -17.69 19.99
CA ASN A 201 -22.89 -18.97 20.68
C ASN A 201 -22.68 -20.09 19.65
N LEU A 202 -21.48 -20.17 19.08
CA LEU A 202 -21.19 -20.95 17.89
C LEU A 202 -21.38 -22.47 18.07
N CYS A 203 -21.40 -22.95 19.31
CA CYS A 203 -21.59 -24.36 19.63
C CYS A 203 -23.04 -24.72 19.98
N ALA A 204 -23.95 -23.74 19.95
CA ALA A 204 -25.36 -23.96 20.20
C ALA A 204 -26.00 -24.82 19.10
N PRO A 205 -27.01 -25.65 19.43
CA PRO A 205 -27.63 -26.57 18.48
C PRO A 205 -28.24 -25.87 17.26
N ASP A 206 -28.72 -24.64 17.44
CA ASP A 206 -29.37 -23.81 16.45
C ASP A 206 -28.41 -23.10 15.48
N ASN A 207 -27.10 -23.21 15.73
CA ASN A 207 -26.00 -22.72 14.90
C ASN A 207 -25.25 -23.85 14.18
N ARG A 208 -25.66 -25.11 14.37
CA ARG A 208 -25.13 -26.25 13.63
C ARG A 208 -25.92 -26.37 12.33
N PRO A 209 -25.24 -26.45 11.15
CA PRO A 209 -25.91 -26.76 9.91
C PRO A 209 -26.54 -28.15 9.93
#